data_AF-A0A2S6N8B1-F1
#
_entry.id   AF-A0A2S6N8B1-F1
#
_cell.length_a   1.000
_cell.length_b   1.000
_cell.length_c   1.000
_cell.angle_alpha   90.00
_cell.angle_beta   90.00
_cell.angle_gamma   90.00
#
_symmetry.space_group_name_H-M   'P 1'
#
loop_
_entity.id
_entity.type
_entity.pdbx_description
1 polymer ?
#
loop_
_entity_poly.entity_id
_entity_poly.type
_entity_poly.pdbx_seq_one_letter_code
_entity_poly.pdbx_strand_id
1 'polypeptide(L)'
;MRSTNRNTATRLLFATVVGATVMGAGIAGNIVGDYVVRAPRIGHIIAFLPSKDSQPASGARLMVHRRDRSDCVLNLDVLRRSGGSLVVESQVPGAGYSAHWAGARTSDDARDCGTDADLVIRPQYLDVLDTFADGPGGSPAASVHGLGGLR
;
A
#
# COMPACT_ATOMS: atom_id res chain seq x y z
N MET A 1 40.07 23.57 57.48
CA MET A 1 39.08 22.69 56.82
C MET A 1 39.31 21.28 57.39
N ARG A 2 38.60 20.82 58.45
CA ARG A 2 37.33 20.03 58.43
C ARG A 2 37.22 19.15 57.17
N SER A 3 37.03 17.83 57.21
CA SER A 3 36.53 16.95 58.26
C SER A 3 36.92 15.51 57.96
N THR A 4 37.31 14.79 59.01
CA THR A 4 37.30 13.33 59.19
C THR A 4 35.95 12.69 58.81
N ASN A 5 35.97 11.52 58.19
CA ASN A 5 35.22 10.30 58.60
C ASN A 5 35.45 9.19 57.57
N ARG A 6 36.08 8.05 57.92
CA ARG A 6 35.44 6.86 58.53
C ARG A 6 34.13 6.50 57.81
N ASN A 7 34.11 5.34 57.17
CA ASN A 7 33.28 4.24 57.63
C ASN A 7 33.71 2.95 56.92
N THR A 8 34.54 2.22 57.65
CA THR A 8 34.69 0.77 57.64
C THR A 8 33.33 0.10 57.84
N ALA A 9 33.29 -1.18 57.43
CA ALA A 9 32.17 -2.12 57.51
C ALA A 9 31.22 -1.99 56.31
N THR A 10 30.94 -3.06 55.57
CA THR A 10 30.25 -4.19 56.15
C THR A 10 30.23 -5.33 55.12
N ARG A 11 30.91 -6.43 55.48
CA ARG A 11 30.48 -7.82 55.24
C ARG A 11 30.34 -8.30 53.78
N LEU A 12 31.41 -8.96 53.33
CA LEU A 12 31.29 -10.36 52.90
C LEU A 12 30.24 -11.07 53.76
N LEU A 13 29.26 -11.73 53.14
CA LEU A 13 28.76 -13.07 53.49
C LEU A 13 27.37 -13.38 52.89
N PHE A 14 27.27 -14.55 52.24
CA PHE A 14 26.06 -15.35 51.93
C PHE A 14 25.06 -14.77 50.90
N ALA A 15 24.34 -15.52 50.09
CA ALA A 15 24.37 -16.89 49.61
C ALA A 15 23.29 -16.93 48.50
N THR A 16 23.59 -17.61 47.40
CA THR A 16 22.65 -18.34 46.51
C THR A 16 21.14 -18.04 46.61
N VAL A 17 20.55 -17.49 45.53
CA VAL A 17 19.32 -18.05 44.94
C VAL A 17 19.41 -17.95 43.42
N VAL A 18 19.60 -19.12 42.80
CA VAL A 18 19.31 -19.42 41.40
C VAL A 18 17.81 -19.24 41.18
N GLY A 19 17.39 -18.50 40.15
CA GLY A 19 15.96 -18.40 39.85
C GLY A 19 15.60 -17.53 38.66
N ALA A 20 15.65 -18.11 37.47
CA ALA A 20 14.86 -17.76 36.28
C ALA A 20 15.04 -16.36 35.66
N THR A 21 16.05 -16.23 34.80
CA THR A 21 16.01 -15.35 33.62
C THR A 21 14.91 -15.83 32.67
N VAL A 22 13.68 -15.33 32.84
CA VAL A 22 12.65 -15.48 31.80
C VAL A 22 13.03 -14.54 30.66
N MET A 23 13.45 -15.13 29.55
CA MET A 23 13.68 -14.46 28.26
C MET A 23 12.40 -13.74 27.82
N GLY A 24 12.30 -12.46 28.15
CA GLY A 24 11.39 -11.54 27.48
C GLY A 24 12.01 -11.05 26.16
N ALA A 25 12.33 -11.97 25.25
CA ALA A 25 12.61 -11.59 23.87
C ALA A 25 11.28 -11.23 23.21
N GLY A 26 10.86 -9.98 23.38
CA GLY A 26 9.77 -9.41 22.60
C GLY A 26 10.11 -9.57 21.14
N ILE A 27 9.35 -10.42 20.43
CA ILE A 27 9.45 -10.54 18.99
C ILE A 27 8.94 -9.20 18.44
N ALA A 28 9.86 -8.29 18.15
CA ALA A 28 9.60 -7.19 17.25
C ALA A 28 9.39 -7.82 15.87
N GLY A 29 8.16 -8.26 15.61
CA GLY A 29 7.74 -8.72 14.30
C GLY A 29 7.77 -7.52 13.36
N ASN A 30 8.89 -7.33 12.67
CA ASN A 30 8.89 -6.59 11.43
C ASN A 30 8.08 -7.44 10.45
N ILE A 31 6.77 -7.21 10.38
CA ILE A 31 5.94 -7.74 9.30
C ILE A 31 6.33 -6.96 8.05
N VAL A 32 7.48 -7.28 7.47
CA VAL A 32 7.74 -7.00 6.07
C VAL A 32 6.97 -8.09 5.34
N GLY A 33 5.72 -7.79 5.00
CA GLY A 33 4.97 -8.64 4.08
C GLY A 33 5.73 -8.65 2.76
N ASP A 34 6.23 -9.82 2.37
CA ASP A 34 6.67 -10.06 1.00
C ASP A 34 5.44 -9.93 0.11
N TYR A 35 5.21 -8.72 -0.41
CA TYR A 35 4.33 -8.53 -1.54
C TYR A 35 5.02 -9.24 -2.71
N VAL A 36 4.59 -10.46 -2.99
CA VAL A 36 4.94 -11.14 -4.24
C VAL A 36 4.38 -10.26 -5.35
N VAL A 37 5.24 -9.42 -5.93
CA VAL A 37 4.94 -8.54 -7.06
C VAL A 37 4.49 -9.43 -8.21
N ARG A 38 3.19 -9.66 -8.33
CA ARG A 38 2.60 -10.23 -9.53
C ARG A 38 2.59 -9.10 -10.55
N ALA A 39 3.54 -9.15 -11.48
CA ALA A 39 3.62 -8.15 -12.53
C ALA A 39 2.23 -7.96 -13.18
N PRO A 40 1.68 -6.74 -13.15
CA PRO A 40 0.38 -6.44 -13.75
C PRO A 40 0.38 -6.89 -15.22
N ARG A 41 -0.65 -7.63 -15.62
CA ARG A 41 -0.72 -8.16 -16.98
C ARG A 41 -1.35 -7.13 -17.91
N ILE A 42 -0.86 -7.08 -19.15
CA ILE A 42 -1.58 -6.40 -20.22
C ILE A 42 -2.96 -7.06 -20.37
N GLY A 43 -4.01 -6.24 -20.52
CA GLY A 43 -5.41 -6.67 -20.53
C GLY A 43 -6.02 -6.85 -19.13
N HIS A 44 -5.28 -6.59 -18.05
CA HIS A 44 -5.83 -6.61 -16.69
C HIS A 44 -6.74 -5.40 -16.49
N ILE A 45 -7.97 -5.67 -16.02
CA ILE A 45 -8.94 -4.65 -15.64
C ILE A 45 -9.01 -4.60 -14.10
N ILE A 46 -8.69 -3.44 -13.54
CA ILE A 46 -8.84 -3.14 -12.11
C ILE A 46 -10.12 -2.33 -11.95
N ALA A 47 -11.15 -2.94 -11.34
CA ALA A 47 -12.46 -2.34 -11.17
C ALA A 47 -12.67 -1.82 -9.75
N PHE A 48 -12.98 -0.52 -9.62
CA PHE A 48 -13.33 0.11 -8.35
C PHE A 48 -14.85 0.14 -8.23
N LEU A 49 -15.38 -0.70 -7.35
CA LEU A 49 -16.82 -0.74 -7.09
C LEU A 49 -17.19 0.32 -6.04
N PRO A 50 -18.14 1.23 -6.33
CA PRO A 50 -18.52 2.26 -5.39
C PRO A 50 -19.18 1.64 -4.14
N SER A 51 -18.61 1.90 -2.97
CA SER A 51 -19.18 1.43 -1.69
C SER A 51 -19.60 2.61 -0.79
N LYS A 52 -20.83 2.55 -0.27
CA LYS A 52 -21.40 3.56 0.63
C LYS A 52 -20.81 3.51 2.04
N ASP A 53 -20.31 2.34 2.44
CA ASP A 53 -19.75 2.08 3.77
C ASP A 53 -18.21 2.15 3.77
N SER A 54 -17.64 2.78 2.74
CA SER A 54 -16.20 2.99 2.59
C SER A 54 -15.67 3.91 3.69
N GLN A 55 -15.23 3.34 4.81
CA GLN A 55 -14.37 4.10 5.73
C GLN A 55 -13.10 4.50 4.97
N PRO A 56 -12.68 5.79 5.01
CA PRO A 56 -11.48 6.25 4.32
C PRO A 56 -10.30 5.39 4.77
N ALA A 57 -9.76 4.60 3.86
CA ALA A 57 -8.92 3.46 4.24
C ALA A 57 -7.45 3.85 4.37
N SER A 58 -7.05 4.98 3.79
CA SER A 58 -5.62 5.37 3.82
C SER A 58 -5.34 6.82 3.43
N GLY A 59 -6.24 7.53 2.75
CA GLY A 59 -5.90 8.80 2.12
C GLY A 59 -4.76 8.68 1.10
N ALA A 60 -4.49 7.46 0.60
CA ALA A 60 -3.38 7.21 -0.31
C ALA A 60 -3.62 7.91 -1.64
N ARG A 61 -2.58 8.59 -2.12
CA ARG A 61 -2.59 9.39 -3.34
C ARG A 61 -1.42 8.98 -4.22
N LEU A 62 -1.73 8.55 -5.43
CA LEU A 62 -0.74 8.14 -6.42
C LEU A 62 -0.66 9.20 -7.50
N MET A 63 0.53 9.79 -7.68
CA MET A 63 0.77 10.73 -8.77
C MET A 63 1.10 9.94 -10.03
N VAL A 64 0.31 10.15 -11.08
CA VAL A 64 0.43 9.45 -12.35
C VAL A 64 0.58 10.46 -13.48
N HIS A 65 1.26 10.06 -14.53
CA HIS A 65 1.41 10.91 -15.71
C HIS A 65 0.23 10.69 -16.64
N ARG A 66 -0.39 11.77 -17.13
CA ARG A 66 -1.49 11.72 -18.09
C ARG A 66 -0.95 12.01 -19.49
N ARG A 67 -1.24 11.16 -20.48
CA ARG A 67 -0.53 11.19 -21.77
C ARG A 67 -0.72 12.49 -22.58
N ASP A 68 -1.86 13.15 -22.42
CA ASP A 68 -2.22 14.42 -23.10
C ASP A 68 -2.00 15.67 -22.23
N ARG A 69 -1.61 15.53 -20.95
CA ARG A 69 -1.54 16.66 -19.98
C ARG A 69 -0.39 16.50 -18.98
N SER A 70 -0.34 17.41 -18.00
CA SER A 70 0.53 17.27 -16.84
C SER A 70 0.09 16.12 -15.93
N ASP A 71 0.95 15.76 -15.00
CA ASP A 71 0.67 14.77 -13.96
C ASP A 71 -0.63 15.09 -13.19
N CYS A 72 -1.35 14.03 -12.85
CA CYS A 72 -2.60 14.07 -12.09
C CYS A 72 -2.55 13.05 -10.95
N VAL A 73 -3.61 12.96 -10.15
CA VAL A 73 -3.66 12.14 -8.93
C VAL A 73 -4.79 11.12 -8.99
N LEU A 74 -4.45 9.89 -8.66
CA LEU A 74 -5.37 8.84 -8.27
C LEU A 74 -5.46 8.80 -6.74
N ASN A 75 -6.55 9.32 -6.19
CA ASN A 75 -6.84 9.24 -4.76
C ASN A 75 -7.72 8.00 -4.52
N LEU A 76 -7.18 7.04 -3.77
CA LEU A 76 -7.82 5.73 -3.60
C LEU A 76 -9.19 5.83 -2.91
N ASP A 77 -9.34 6.75 -1.95
CA ASP A 77 -10.64 6.98 -1.29
C ASP A 77 -11.67 7.60 -2.24
N VAL A 78 -11.22 8.41 -3.20
CA VAL A 78 -12.10 8.93 -4.25
C VAL A 78 -12.50 7.81 -5.18
N LEU A 79 -11.55 7.04 -5.73
CA LEU A 79 -11.81 5.93 -6.65
C LEU A 79 -12.82 4.91 -6.10
N ARG A 80 -12.73 4.57 -4.81
CA ARG A 80 -13.66 3.65 -4.15
C ARG A 80 -15.05 4.22 -3.88
N ARG A 81 -15.19 5.55 -3.79
CA ARG A 81 -16.49 6.20 -3.62
C ARG A 81 -17.16 6.53 -4.95
N SER A 82 -16.38 6.99 -5.93
CA SER A 82 -16.86 7.36 -7.26
C SER A 82 -17.03 6.16 -8.18
N GLY A 83 -16.24 5.11 -7.96
CA GLY A 83 -16.16 3.95 -8.84
C GLY A 83 -15.48 4.25 -10.17
N GLY A 84 -15.26 3.18 -10.93
CA GLY A 84 -14.68 3.22 -12.27
C GLY A 84 -13.81 2.01 -12.54
N SER A 85 -13.06 2.03 -13.64
CA SER A 85 -12.18 0.95 -14.03
C SER A 85 -10.91 1.47 -14.67
N LEU A 86 -9.82 0.77 -14.42
CA LEU A 86 -8.53 1.00 -15.04
C LEU A 86 -8.15 -0.25 -15.86
N VAL A 87 -7.87 -0.09 -17.15
CA VAL A 87 -7.45 -1.18 -18.04
C VAL A 87 -5.98 -1.02 -18.36
N VAL A 88 -5.14 -2.00 -18.05
CA VAL A 88 -3.72 -2.00 -18.41
C VAL A 88 -3.58 -2.39 -19.89
N GLU A 89 -3.11 -1.47 -20.73
CA GLU A 89 -3.13 -1.65 -22.19
C GLU A 89 -1.79 -2.14 -22.75
N SER A 90 -0.68 -1.60 -22.25
CA SER A 90 0.65 -1.92 -22.78
C SER A 90 1.75 -1.55 -21.78
N GLN A 91 2.93 -2.13 -21.97
CA GLN A 91 4.12 -1.72 -21.22
C GLN A 91 4.82 -0.58 -21.95
N VAL A 92 5.22 0.46 -21.22
CA VAL A 92 5.99 1.61 -21.72
C VAL A 92 7.45 1.45 -21.28
N PRO A 93 8.40 1.20 -22.20
CA PRO A 93 9.81 1.00 -21.85
C PRO A 93 10.37 2.14 -21.01
N GLY A 94 10.96 1.80 -19.86
CA GLY A 94 11.58 2.77 -18.96
C GLY A 94 10.62 3.65 -18.14
N ALA A 95 9.31 3.59 -18.37
CA ALA A 95 8.33 4.45 -17.69
C ALA A 95 7.30 3.69 -16.84
N GLY A 96 6.86 2.50 -17.28
CA GLY A 96 5.86 1.70 -16.56
C GLY A 96 4.85 1.07 -17.51
N TYR A 97 3.56 1.29 -17.25
CA TYR A 97 2.46 0.75 -18.04
C TYR A 97 1.53 1.86 -18.52
N SER A 98 1.08 1.76 -19.77
CA SER A 98 -0.08 2.50 -20.28
C SER A 98 -1.33 1.87 -19.70
N ALA A 99 -2.21 2.68 -19.15
CA ALA A 99 -3.50 2.23 -18.69
C ALA A 99 -4.57 3.27 -19.02
N HIS A 100 -5.74 2.80 -19.41
CA HIS A 100 -6.90 3.64 -19.67
C HIS A 100 -7.82 3.66 -18.46
N TRP A 101 -8.12 4.85 -17.95
CA TRP A 101 -9.07 5.09 -16.88
C TRP A 101 -10.42 5.52 -17.44
N ALA A 102 -11.49 4.90 -16.93
CA ALA A 102 -12.87 5.32 -17.15
C ALA A 102 -13.65 5.32 -15.83
N GLY A 103 -14.19 6.47 -15.43
CA GLY A 103 -14.97 6.62 -14.21
C GLY A 103 -15.50 8.04 -14.01
N ALA A 104 -16.01 8.36 -12.82
CA ALA A 104 -16.57 9.69 -12.58
C ALA A 104 -15.51 10.73 -12.19
N ARG A 105 -14.50 10.32 -11.40
CA ARG A 105 -13.40 11.17 -10.94
C ARG A 105 -12.32 10.32 -10.25
N THR A 106 -11.09 10.83 -10.22
CA THR A 106 -9.92 10.24 -9.55
C THR A 106 -9.42 11.06 -8.36
N SER A 107 -9.75 12.35 -8.26
CA SER A 107 -9.43 13.21 -7.10
C SER A 107 -10.56 14.19 -6.79
N ASP A 108 -10.60 14.67 -5.54
CA ASP A 108 -11.52 15.73 -5.08
C ASP A 108 -11.00 17.15 -5.38
N ASP A 109 -9.73 17.27 -5.80
CA ASP A 109 -9.06 18.55 -6.03
C ASP A 109 -8.72 18.80 -7.52
N ALA A 110 -8.06 19.93 -7.80
CA ALA A 110 -7.69 20.34 -9.15
C ALA A 110 -6.70 19.40 -9.87
N ARG A 111 -6.17 18.37 -9.19
CA ARG A 111 -5.30 17.34 -9.79
C ARG A 111 -6.07 16.08 -10.17
N ASP A 112 -7.38 16.19 -10.38
CA ASP A 112 -8.20 15.13 -10.93
C ASP A 112 -7.75 14.73 -12.35
N CYS A 113 -7.65 13.44 -12.63
CA CYS A 113 -7.34 12.94 -13.95
C CYS A 113 -8.55 13.04 -14.89
N GLY A 114 -9.75 13.28 -14.36
CA GLY A 114 -10.99 13.40 -15.11
C GLY A 114 -11.79 12.10 -15.20
N THR A 115 -12.80 12.10 -16.07
CA THR A 115 -13.71 10.96 -16.27
C THR A 115 -13.16 9.88 -17.19
N ASP A 116 -12.25 10.27 -18.08
CA ASP A 116 -11.66 9.45 -19.13
C ASP A 116 -10.22 9.94 -19.34
N ALA A 117 -9.23 9.05 -19.20
CA ALA A 117 -7.82 9.42 -19.30
C ALA A 117 -6.90 8.24 -19.60
N ASP A 118 -5.94 8.46 -20.50
CA ASP A 118 -4.80 7.57 -20.69
C ASP A 118 -3.66 7.96 -19.76
N LEU A 119 -3.23 7.00 -18.95
CA LEU A 119 -2.29 7.18 -17.84
C LEU A 119 -1.04 6.34 -18.06
N VAL A 120 0.11 6.87 -17.63
CA VAL A 120 1.34 6.09 -17.45
C VAL A 120 1.53 5.85 -15.96
N ILE A 121 1.47 4.59 -15.56
CA ILE A 121 1.45 4.16 -14.17
C ILE A 121 2.67 3.29 -13.89
N ARG A 122 3.34 3.58 -12.78
CA ARG A 122 4.49 2.80 -12.33
C ARG A 122 4.06 1.40 -11.88
N PRO A 123 4.88 0.36 -12.07
CA PRO A 123 4.52 -1.02 -11.69
C PRO A 123 4.01 -1.15 -10.25
N GLN A 124 4.73 -0.56 -9.29
CA GLN A 124 4.36 -0.60 -7.87
C GLN A 124 3.02 0.09 -7.55
N TYR A 125 2.55 0.99 -8.41
CA TYR A 125 1.25 1.66 -8.24
C TYR A 125 0.10 0.79 -8.71
N LEU A 126 0.32 -0.03 -9.74
CA LEU A 126 -0.67 -1.01 -10.16
C LEU A 126 -0.91 -2.08 -9.09
N ASP A 127 0.15 -2.54 -8.41
CA ASP A 127 0.01 -3.49 -7.29
C ASP A 127 -0.84 -2.90 -6.14
N VAL A 128 -0.62 -1.63 -5.82
CA VAL A 128 -1.40 -0.89 -4.82
C VAL A 128 -2.85 -0.74 -5.27
N LEU A 129 -3.09 -0.39 -6.53
CA LEU A 129 -4.42 -0.22 -7.10
C LEU A 129 -5.21 -1.54 -7.11
N ASP A 130 -4.58 -2.64 -7.51
CA ASP A 130 -5.16 -3.98 -7.55
C ASP A 130 -5.53 -4.46 -6.13
N THR A 131 -4.57 -4.38 -5.20
CA THR A 131 -4.79 -4.72 -3.79
C THR A 131 -5.92 -3.89 -3.17
N PHE A 132 -6.00 -2.61 -3.53
CA PHE A 132 -7.01 -1.72 -3.01
C PHE A 132 -8.39 -1.96 -3.62
N ALA A 133 -8.46 -2.33 -4.90
CA ALA A 133 -9.71 -2.64 -5.60
C ALA A 133 -10.40 -3.89 -5.03
N ASP A 134 -9.64 -4.90 -4.60
CA ASP A 134 -10.17 -6.15 -4.00
C ASP A 134 -10.86 -5.93 -2.63
N GLY A 135 -10.60 -4.81 -1.95
CA GLY A 135 -11.25 -4.42 -0.69
C GLY A 135 -10.91 -5.31 0.53
N PRO A 136 -11.30 -4.89 1.76
CA PRO A 136 -10.95 -5.59 3.00
C PRO A 136 -11.66 -6.94 3.24
N GLY A 137 -12.46 -7.42 2.28
CA GLY A 137 -13.24 -8.65 2.40
C GLY A 137 -12.83 -9.77 1.44
N GLY A 138 -11.82 -9.55 0.58
CA GLY A 138 -11.39 -10.54 -0.41
C GLY A 138 -12.54 -11.06 -1.29
N SER A 139 -13.63 -10.31 -1.42
CA SER A 139 -14.57 -10.57 -2.51
C SER A 139 -13.84 -10.14 -3.76
N PRO A 140 -13.62 -11.04 -4.73
CA PRO A 140 -12.90 -10.67 -5.92
C PRO A 140 -13.59 -9.45 -6.49
N ALA A 141 -12.87 -8.32 -6.57
CA ALA A 141 -13.15 -7.42 -7.67
C ALA A 141 -13.17 -8.33 -8.90
N ALA A 142 -14.09 -8.09 -9.84
CA ALA A 142 -14.08 -8.85 -11.08
C ALA A 142 -12.82 -8.46 -11.89
N SER A 143 -11.64 -8.79 -11.39
CA SER A 143 -10.38 -8.96 -12.10
C SER A 143 -10.60 -10.14 -13.01
N VAL A 144 -11.31 -9.88 -14.10
CA VAL A 144 -11.41 -10.78 -15.23
C VAL A 144 -10.01 -10.80 -15.82
N HIS A 145 -9.25 -11.81 -15.43
CA HIS A 145 -8.03 -12.17 -16.13
C HIS A 145 -8.46 -12.45 -17.57
N GLY A 146 -8.11 -11.55 -18.49
CA GLY A 146 -8.33 -11.76 -19.91
C GLY A 146 -7.80 -13.15 -20.28
N LEU A 147 -8.69 -14.02 -20.75
CA LEU A 147 -8.37 -15.34 -21.28
C LEU A 147 -7.59 -15.16 -22.59
N GLY A 148 -6.30 -14.82 -22.47
CA GLY A 148 -5.33 -14.91 -23.54
C GLY A 148 -4.87 -16.36 -23.68
N GLY A 149 -5.72 -17.20 -24.26
CA GLY A 149 -5.40 -18.59 -24.58
C GLY A 149 -6.27 -19.07 -25.73
N LEU A 150 -5.60 -19.35 -26.86
CA LEU A 150 -6.12 -19.86 -28.14
C LEU A 150 -6.58 -18.79 -29.15
N ARG A 151 -5.62 -18.28 -29.91
CA ARG A 151 -5.51 -18.52 -31.36
C ARG A 151 -4.18 -18.04 -31.91
#